data_AF-A0A9P0TD47-F1
#
_entry.id   AF-A0A9P0TD47-F1
#
_cell.length_a   1.000
_cell.length_b   1.000
_cell.length_c   1.000
_cell.angle_alpha   90.00
_cell.angle_beta   90.00
_cell.angle_gamma   90.00
#
_symmetry.space_group_name_H-M   'P 1'
#
loop_
_entity.id
_entity.type
_entity.pdbx_description
1 polymer ?
#
loop_
_entity_poly.entity_id
_entity_poly.type
_entity_poly.pdbx_seq_one_letter_code
_entity_poly.pdbx_strand_id
1 'polypeptide(L)'
;MEPRTNLESRESDFDLIEVLTECNDSFRIEMSYIEALNASGSFPDETEKTPKCYIRCVLEKTGVTLEGEEFDPERSAIVLAQVRKTTPVEAIMDIANDCAKRSETCKCERSYQYLKCLMETEIQKYETKS
;
A
#
# COMPACT_ATOMS: atom_id res chain seq x y z
N MET A 1 4.38 19.39 28.91
CA MET A 1 3.49 19.05 27.78
C MET A 1 4.42 18.57 26.68
N GLU A 2 4.52 17.25 26.53
CA GLU A 2 5.41 16.62 25.54
C GLU A 2 4.81 16.77 24.13
N PRO A 3 5.60 16.95 23.07
CA PRO A 3 5.05 17.11 21.73
C PRO A 3 4.62 15.75 21.17
N ARG A 4 3.30 15.53 21.10
CA ARG A 4 2.67 14.48 20.31
C ARG A 4 2.46 14.98 18.88
N THR A 5 3.45 15.04 18.00
CA THR A 5 3.19 15.64 16.67
C THR A 5 4.18 15.21 15.57
N ASN A 6 4.31 13.91 15.30
CA ASN A 6 4.92 13.49 14.01
C ASN A 6 4.04 12.48 13.27
N LEU A 7 3.55 11.42 13.96
CA LEU A 7 2.61 10.49 13.34
C LEU A 7 1.26 11.14 13.00
N GLU A 8 0.63 11.85 13.93
CA GLU A 8 -0.69 12.49 13.70
C GLU A 8 -0.65 13.52 12.55
N SER A 9 0.47 14.24 12.38
CA SER A 9 0.65 15.13 11.23
C SER A 9 0.72 14.35 9.91
N ARG A 10 1.47 13.24 9.87
CA ARG A 10 1.65 12.42 8.67
C ARG A 10 0.40 11.64 8.26
N GLU A 11 -0.49 11.31 9.20
CA GLU A 11 -1.80 10.73 8.92
C GLU A 11 -2.76 11.75 8.29
N SER A 12 -2.61 13.03 8.63
CA SER A 12 -3.52 14.10 8.20
C SER A 12 -3.19 14.74 6.84
N ASP A 13 -2.07 14.37 6.21
CA ASP A 13 -1.59 15.01 4.99
C ASP A 13 -2.28 14.54 3.70
N PHE A 14 -3.12 13.51 3.75
CA PHE A 14 -3.86 12.98 2.59
C PHE A 14 -5.23 12.43 2.99
N ASP A 15 -6.22 12.58 2.11
CA ASP A 15 -7.51 11.87 2.22
C ASP A 15 -7.45 10.60 1.38
N LEU A 16 -7.46 9.43 2.04
CA LEU A 16 -7.35 8.15 1.35
C LEU A 16 -8.52 7.92 0.37
N ILE A 17 -9.74 8.35 0.69
CA ILE A 17 -10.91 8.17 -0.19
C ILE A 17 -10.77 9.03 -1.44
N GLU A 18 -10.31 10.28 -1.29
CA GLU A 18 -10.03 11.17 -2.41
C GLU A 18 -8.94 10.58 -3.31
N VAL A 19 -7.84 10.09 -2.74
CA VAL A 19 -6.74 9.44 -3.48
C VAL A 19 -7.23 8.21 -4.25
N LEU A 20 -8.00 7.32 -3.61
CA LEU A 20 -8.54 6.13 -4.27
C LEU A 20 -9.48 6.49 -5.43
N THR A 21 -10.26 7.56 -5.28
CA THR A 21 -11.16 8.07 -6.31
C THR A 21 -10.37 8.64 -7.49
N GLU A 22 -9.42 9.54 -7.23
CA GLU A 22 -8.60 10.17 -8.26
C GLU A 22 -7.77 9.14 -9.05
N CYS A 23 -7.21 8.15 -8.35
CA CYS A 23 -6.48 7.06 -9.00
C CYS A 23 -7.39 6.17 -9.84
N ASN A 24 -8.65 5.97 -9.45
CA ASN A 24 -9.60 5.19 -10.25
C ASN A 24 -10.05 5.97 -11.50
N ASP A 25 -10.16 7.30 -11.41
CA ASP A 25 -10.46 8.14 -12.57
C ASP A 25 -9.32 8.09 -13.61
N SER A 26 -8.07 7.98 -13.15
CA SER A 26 -6.88 7.88 -14.00
C SER A 26 -6.63 6.46 -14.52
N PHE A 27 -6.83 5.46 -13.66
CA PHE A 27 -6.59 4.04 -13.91
C PHE A 27 -7.81 3.25 -13.45
N ARG A 28 -8.83 3.20 -14.30
CA ARG A 28 -10.09 2.55 -13.98
C ARG A 28 -9.90 1.07 -13.72
N ILE A 29 -10.33 0.62 -12.54
CA ILE A 29 -10.29 -0.78 -12.14
C ILE A 29 -11.68 -1.28 -11.77
N GLU A 30 -11.86 -2.59 -11.87
CA GLU A 30 -13.05 -3.26 -11.36
C GLU A 30 -12.90 -3.54 -9.86
N MET A 31 -14.01 -3.50 -9.12
CA MET A 31 -14.02 -3.70 -7.66
C MET A 31 -13.42 -5.05 -7.25
N SER A 32 -13.54 -6.07 -8.10
CA SER A 32 -12.98 -7.41 -7.87
C SER A 32 -11.46 -7.40 -7.65
N TYR A 33 -10.73 -6.44 -8.22
CA TYR A 33 -9.29 -6.30 -7.98
C TYR A 33 -8.99 -5.87 -6.55
N ILE A 34 -9.78 -4.94 -6.01
CA ILE A 34 -9.64 -4.48 -4.62
C ILE A 34 -10.09 -5.54 -3.64
N GLU A 35 -11.20 -6.23 -3.93
CA GLU A 35 -11.69 -7.33 -3.10
C GLU A 35 -10.68 -8.47 -3.00
N ALA A 36 -10.13 -8.92 -4.14
CA ALA A 36 -9.10 -9.96 -4.17
C ALA A 36 -7.81 -9.54 -3.47
N LEU A 37 -7.38 -8.29 -3.68
CA LEU A 37 -6.20 -7.74 -3.02
C LEU A 37 -6.39 -7.71 -1.50
N ASN A 38 -7.55 -7.28 -1.01
CA ASN A 38 -7.86 -7.29 0.42
C ASN A 38 -8.00 -8.72 0.98
N ALA A 39 -8.54 -9.67 0.21
CA ALA A 39 -8.73 -11.04 0.69
C ALA A 39 -7.44 -11.87 0.70
N SER A 40 -6.55 -11.65 -0.28
CA SER A 40 -5.42 -12.56 -0.56
C SER A 40 -4.06 -11.88 -0.65
N GLY A 41 -4.02 -10.55 -0.76
CA GLY A 41 -2.80 -9.80 -1.07
C GLY A 41 -2.42 -9.79 -2.55
N SER A 42 -3.22 -10.39 -3.44
CA SER A 42 -2.94 -10.51 -4.87
C SER A 42 -4.14 -10.17 -5.75
N PHE A 43 -3.88 -9.78 -7.00
CA PHE A 43 -4.90 -9.54 -8.02
C PHE A 43 -5.40 -10.84 -8.66
N PRO A 44 -6.66 -10.88 -9.15
CA PRO A 44 -7.22 -12.05 -9.80
C PRO A 44 -6.57 -12.35 -11.16
N ASP A 45 -6.19 -11.31 -11.90
CA ASP A 45 -5.35 -11.40 -13.11
C ASP A 45 -4.17 -10.44 -13.01
N GLU A 46 -2.99 -11.00 -12.77
CA GLU A 46 -1.74 -10.25 -12.65
C GLU A 46 -1.10 -9.94 -14.02
N THR A 47 -1.71 -10.31 -15.14
CA THR A 47 -1.22 -9.89 -16.46
C THR A 47 -1.69 -8.47 -16.82
N GLU A 48 -2.76 -8.00 -16.17
CA GLU A 48 -3.31 -6.68 -16.41
C GLU A 48 -2.44 -5.56 -15.83
N LYS A 49 -2.11 -4.60 -16.67
CA LYS A 49 -1.27 -3.46 -16.29
C LYS A 49 -2.05 -2.36 -15.56
N THR A 50 -3.30 -2.12 -15.94
CA THR A 50 -4.10 -0.99 -15.40
C THR A 50 -4.26 -1.07 -13.88
N PRO A 51 -4.61 -2.22 -13.28
CA PRO A 51 -4.72 -2.34 -11.83
C PRO A 51 -3.40 -2.13 -11.10
N LYS A 52 -2.29 -2.53 -11.70
CA LYS A 52 -0.94 -2.30 -11.14
C LYS A 52 -0.59 -0.81 -11.16
N CYS A 53 -0.98 -0.10 -12.23
CA CYS A 53 -0.77 1.34 -12.31
C CYS A 53 -1.70 2.12 -11.38
N TYR A 54 -2.90 1.60 -11.09
CA TYR A 54 -3.75 2.12 -10.01
C TYR A 54 -3.02 2.07 -8.66
N ILE A 55 -2.41 0.93 -8.30
CA ILE A 55 -1.62 0.81 -7.06
C ILE A 55 -0.47 1.81 -7.05
N ARG A 56 0.28 1.93 -8.15
CA ARG A 56 1.33 2.94 -8.27
C ARG A 56 0.81 4.34 -7.97
N CYS A 57 -0.31 4.73 -8.57
CA CYS A 57 -0.91 6.05 -8.34
C CYS A 57 -1.22 6.27 -6.86
N VAL A 58 -1.83 5.28 -6.19
CA VAL A 58 -2.16 5.38 -4.76
C VAL A 58 -0.89 5.55 -3.93
N LEU A 59 0.13 4.72 -4.16
CA LEU A 59 1.39 4.80 -3.41
C LEU A 59 2.15 6.12 -3.64
N GLU A 60 2.11 6.68 -4.85
CA GLU A 60 2.72 7.98 -5.15
C GLU A 60 1.97 9.11 -4.42
N LYS A 61 0.62 9.13 -4.47
CA LYS A 61 -0.20 10.19 -3.88
C LYS A 61 -0.25 10.17 -2.37
N THR A 62 -0.18 8.98 -1.76
CA THR A 62 -0.07 8.87 -0.32
C THR A 62 1.36 9.14 0.17
N GLY A 63 2.35 9.32 -0.71
CA GLY A 63 3.75 9.55 -0.35
C GLY A 63 4.48 8.29 0.12
N VAL A 64 3.93 7.10 -0.12
CA VAL A 64 4.63 5.83 0.11
C VAL A 64 5.80 5.68 -0.88
N THR A 65 5.63 6.13 -2.12
CA THR A 65 6.74 6.16 -3.08
C THR A 65 7.48 7.49 -2.95
N LEU A 66 8.75 7.43 -2.55
CA LEU A 66 9.65 8.56 -2.42
C LEU A 66 10.24 8.97 -3.78
N GLU A 67 10.88 10.16 -3.81
CA GLU A 67 11.72 10.55 -4.93
C GLU A 67 12.82 9.49 -5.15
N GLY A 68 13.02 9.05 -6.40
CA GLY A 68 13.94 7.96 -6.72
C GLY A 68 13.33 6.56 -6.67
N GLU A 69 12.01 6.44 -6.49
CA GLU A 69 11.25 5.17 -6.54
C GLU A 69 11.51 4.21 -5.37
N GLU A 70 12.07 4.73 -4.27
CA GLU A 70 12.16 4.03 -2.99
C GLU A 70 10.80 4.04 -2.29
N PHE A 71 10.57 3.07 -1.41
CA PHE A 71 9.33 2.96 -0.64
C PHE A 71 9.58 3.40 0.81
N ASP A 72 8.73 4.27 1.35
CA ASP A 72 8.74 4.70 2.75
C ASP A 72 7.98 3.67 3.62
N PRO A 73 8.67 2.89 4.48
CA PRO A 73 8.02 1.88 5.30
C PRO A 73 7.07 2.47 6.36
N GLU A 74 7.42 3.65 6.91
CA GLU A 74 6.60 4.32 7.92
C GLU A 74 5.30 4.84 7.27
N ARG A 75 5.42 5.47 6.09
CA ARG A 75 4.23 5.93 5.35
C ARG A 75 3.36 4.76 4.89
N SER A 76 3.97 3.63 4.53
CA SER A 76 3.24 2.41 4.19
C SER A 76 2.43 1.87 5.36
N ALA A 77 3.01 1.90 6.56
CA ALA A 77 2.32 1.50 7.78
C ALA A 77 1.13 2.41 8.10
N ILE A 78 1.31 3.73 7.98
CA ILE A 78 0.25 4.73 8.14
C ILE A 78 -0.91 4.47 7.18
N VAL A 79 -0.62 4.31 5.88
CA VAL A 79 -1.66 4.08 4.86
C VAL A 79 -2.38 2.76 5.09
N LEU A 80 -1.63 1.68 5.33
CA LEU A 80 -2.23 0.36 5.48
C LEU A 80 -3.05 0.24 6.76
N ALA A 81 -2.66 0.88 7.87
CA ALA A 81 -3.41 0.87 9.12
C ALA A 81 -4.82 1.48 9.00
N GLN A 82 -5.03 2.41 8.06
CA GLN A 82 -6.36 2.96 7.77
C GLN A 82 -7.32 1.90 7.18
N VAL A 83 -6.76 0.89 6.49
CA VAL A 83 -7.51 -0.19 5.84
C VAL A 83 -7.51 -1.47 6.70
N ARG A 84 -6.37 -1.80 7.31
CA ARG A 84 -6.06 -3.02 8.09
C ARG A 84 -5.94 -2.69 9.58
N LYS A 85 -7.07 -2.42 10.23
CA LYS A 85 -7.11 -1.90 11.62
C LYS A 85 -6.63 -2.88 12.70
N THR A 86 -6.37 -4.13 12.36
CA THR A 86 -6.05 -5.21 13.31
C THR A 86 -4.55 -5.43 13.50
N THR A 87 -3.72 -4.95 12.58
CA THR A 87 -2.28 -5.21 12.60
C THR A 87 -1.53 -4.02 13.18
N PRO A 88 -0.63 -4.21 14.17
CA PRO A 88 0.14 -3.10 14.74
C PRO A 88 0.96 -2.35 13.69
N VAL A 89 1.00 -1.02 13.78
CA VAL A 89 1.71 -0.14 12.83
C VAL A 89 3.18 -0.54 12.71
N GLU A 90 3.84 -0.83 13.83
CA GLU A 90 5.24 -1.25 13.86
C GLU A 90 5.47 -2.56 13.09
N ALA A 91 4.54 -3.51 13.21
CA ALA A 91 4.61 -4.77 12.48
C ALA A 91 4.45 -4.56 10.97
N ILE A 92 3.56 -3.65 10.56
CA ILE A 92 3.41 -3.30 9.14
C ILE A 92 4.68 -2.63 8.62
N MET A 93 5.27 -1.72 9.40
CA MET A 93 6.50 -1.02 9.03
C MET A 93 7.67 -1.99 8.83
N ASP A 94 7.84 -2.98 9.70
CA ASP A 94 8.88 -4.01 9.57
C ASP A 94 8.70 -4.81 8.27
N ILE A 95 7.47 -5.27 7.97
CA ILE A 95 7.15 -5.98 6.72
C ILE A 95 7.42 -5.08 5.51
N ALA A 96 7.00 -3.83 5.58
CA ALA A 96 7.19 -2.85 4.50
C ALA A 96 8.68 -2.65 4.18
N ASN A 97 9.53 -2.61 5.20
CA ASN A 97 10.99 -2.52 5.02
C ASN A 97 11.56 -3.79 4.34
N ASP A 98 11.11 -4.97 4.75
CA ASP A 98 11.52 -6.24 4.13
C ASP A 98 11.12 -6.33 2.65
N CYS A 99 9.96 -5.78 2.29
CA CYS A 99 9.43 -5.79 0.93
C CYS A 99 9.99 -4.68 0.01
N ALA A 100 10.67 -3.66 0.55
CA ALA A 100 11.04 -2.45 -0.19
C ALA A 100 12.09 -2.67 -1.29
N LYS A 101 12.93 -3.71 -1.17
CA LYS A 101 13.96 -4.02 -2.18
C LYS A 101 13.33 -4.69 -3.40
N ARG A 102 13.16 -3.90 -4.46
CA ARG A 102 12.52 -4.31 -5.72
C ARG A 102 13.47 -4.14 -6.92
N SER A 103 13.30 -4.98 -7.95
CA SER A 103 14.14 -5.01 -9.15
C SER A 103 13.37 -4.86 -10.46
N GLU A 104 12.05 -4.74 -10.38
CA GLU A 104 11.16 -4.56 -11.51
C GLU A 104 11.46 -3.23 -12.21
N THR A 105 11.60 -3.26 -13.54
CA THR A 105 11.85 -2.07 -14.36
C THR A 105 10.56 -1.29 -14.67
N CYS A 106 9.42 -1.97 -14.74
CA CYS A 106 8.14 -1.31 -14.91
C CYS A 106 7.67 -0.76 -13.56
N LYS A 107 7.50 0.56 -13.45
CA LYS A 107 7.07 1.22 -12.20
C LYS A 107 5.75 0.67 -11.64
N CYS A 108 4.78 0.39 -12.51
CA CYS A 108 3.50 -0.18 -12.08
C CYS A 108 3.69 -1.59 -11.51
N GLU A 109 4.52 -2.41 -12.15
CA GLU A 109 4.86 -3.75 -11.64
C GLU A 109 5.59 -3.65 -10.30
N ARG A 110 6.58 -2.77 -10.21
CA ARG A 110 7.37 -2.52 -8.99
C ARG A 110 6.47 -2.17 -7.81
N SER A 111 5.56 -1.20 -7.99
CA SER A 111 4.58 -0.79 -6.97
C SER A 111 3.61 -1.90 -6.59
N TYR A 112 3.11 -2.65 -7.58
CA TYR A 112 2.23 -3.79 -7.33
C TYR A 112 2.93 -4.87 -6.51
N GLN A 113 4.12 -5.28 -6.92
CA GLN A 113 4.84 -6.36 -6.26
C GLN A 113 5.31 -5.97 -4.84
N TYR A 114 5.59 -4.69 -4.62
CA TYR A 114 5.81 -4.15 -3.28
C TYR A 114 4.57 -4.35 -2.39
N LEU A 115 3.41 -3.86 -2.83
CA LEU A 115 2.17 -3.96 -2.06
C LEU A 115 1.72 -5.41 -1.87
N LYS A 116 1.87 -6.25 -2.90
CA LYS A 116 1.60 -7.70 -2.82
C LYS A 116 2.43 -8.35 -1.73
N CYS A 117 3.74 -8.13 -1.72
CA CYS A 117 4.63 -8.65 -0.68
C CYS A 117 4.17 -8.21 0.72
N LEU A 118 3.83 -6.93 0.87
CA LEU A 118 3.36 -6.36 2.13
C LEU A 118 2.07 -7.04 2.61
N MET A 119 1.05 -7.11 1.75
CA MET A 119 -0.26 -7.64 2.10
C MET A 119 -0.25 -9.17 2.29
N GLU A 120 0.42 -9.93 1.42
CA GLU A 120 0.53 -11.38 1.59
C GLU A 120 1.25 -11.74 2.89
N THR A 121 2.35 -11.04 3.21
CA THR A 121 3.10 -11.28 4.44
C THR A 121 2.29 -10.91 5.68
N GLU A 122 1.53 -9.82 5.62
CA GLU A 122 0.65 -9.37 6.70
C GLU A 122 -0.47 -10.39 6.96
N ILE A 123 -1.22 -10.79 5.92
CA ILE A 123 -2.30 -11.79 6.00
C ILE A 123 -1.78 -13.14 6.55
N GLN A 124 -0.63 -13.60 6.06
CA GLN A 124 -0.02 -14.85 6.52
C GLN A 124 0.43 -14.80 7.99
N LYS A 125 0.85 -13.63 8.47
CA LYS A 125 1.32 -13.47 9.85
C LYS A 125 0.18 -13.21 10.84
N TYR A 126 -0.85 -12.47 10.43
CA TYR A 126 -1.82 -11.87 11.36
C TYR A 126 -3.28 -12.26 11.12
N GLU A 127 -3.73 -12.50 9.89
CA GLU A 127 -5.15 -12.85 9.64
C GLU A 127 -5.41 -14.35 9.64
N THR A 128 -4.47 -15.15 9.12
CA THR A 128 -4.62 -16.63 9.05
C THR A 128 -4.38 -17.36 10.38
N LYS A 129 -4.03 -16.63 11.44
CA LYS A 129 -3.88 -17.16 12.81
C LYS A 129 -5.10 -16.94 13.71
N SER A 130 -6.20 -16.39 13.18
CA SER A 130 -7.45 -16.20 13.93
C SER A 130 -8.40 -17.38 13.83
#